data_AF-A0A9Q0I7M4-F1
#
_entry.id   AF-A0A9Q0I7M4-F1
#
_cell.length_a   1.000
_cell.length_b   1.000
_cell.length_c   1.000
_cell.angle_alpha   90.00
_cell.angle_beta   90.00
_cell.angle_gamma   90.00
#
_symmetry.space_group_name_H-M   'P 1'
#
loop_
_entity.id
_entity.type
_entity.pdbx_description
1 polymer ?
#
loop_
_entity_poly.entity_id
_entity_poly.type
_entity_poly.pdbx_seq_one_letter_code
_entity_poly.pdbx_strand_id
1 'polypeptide(L)'
;MQGQYKGFSTLLSAESPDQVHIWCYAHILNLVLGDTTGVVVASALLFSLLNDVAVFIRESYKRMNMWEEVSEDTPHRRLSPIVETRWWAKDQALSKIFGCFGNPDRALFIDLVSTLTRIEDDDSMKPHVRAKAMGYTESLLRFETILTAQIFLIILEITLPLSKYLQTIGMDLLTAHCRLQGGKGIVKVDNPACPPY
;
A
#
# COMPACT_ATOMS: atom_id res chain seq x y z
N MET A 1 14.13 -5.47 17.03
CA MET A 1 13.24 -4.77 17.98
C MET A 1 13.51 -3.27 17.93
N GLN A 2 12.49 -2.42 17.80
CA GLN A 2 12.62 -0.96 17.71
C GLN A 2 11.98 -0.27 18.93
N GLY A 3 12.27 1.02 19.12
CA GLY A 3 11.70 1.82 20.21
C GLY A 3 12.30 1.43 21.57
N GLN A 4 11.44 1.22 22.56
CA GLN A 4 11.84 0.91 23.95
C GLN A 4 12.70 -0.37 24.10
N TYR A 5 12.67 -1.27 23.11
CA TYR A 5 13.45 -2.51 23.09
C TYR A 5 14.68 -2.42 22.16
N LYS A 6 15.10 -1.22 21.77
CA LYS A 6 16.31 -1.03 20.96
C LYS A 6 17.53 -1.51 21.74
N GLY A 7 18.33 -2.39 21.13
CA GLY A 7 19.51 -3.00 21.77
C GLY A 7 19.20 -4.23 22.62
N PHE A 8 17.94 -4.63 22.78
CA PHE A 8 17.58 -5.83 23.55
C PHE A 8 18.24 -7.10 23.00
N SER A 9 18.26 -7.28 21.68
CA SER A 9 18.90 -8.45 21.06
C SER A 9 20.40 -8.48 21.34
N THR A 10 21.04 -7.31 21.35
CA THR A 10 22.47 -7.15 21.65
C THR A 10 22.77 -7.46 23.11
N LEU A 11 21.95 -6.95 24.04
CA LEU A 11 22.06 -7.26 25.46
C LEU A 11 21.89 -8.76 25.72
N LEU A 12 20.85 -9.36 25.14
CA LEU A 12 20.53 -10.76 25.35
C LEU A 12 21.63 -11.70 24.78
N SER A 13 22.25 -11.30 23.66
CA SER A 13 23.41 -12.03 23.10
C SER A 13 24.69 -11.86 23.92
N ALA A 14 24.83 -10.76 24.68
CA ALA A 14 25.96 -10.58 25.58
C ALA A 14 25.82 -11.45 26.84
N GLU A 15 24.60 -11.55 27.38
CA GLU A 15 24.31 -12.36 28.58
C GLU A 15 24.24 -13.86 28.27
N SER A 16 23.77 -14.24 27.07
CA SER A 16 23.66 -15.64 26.64
C SER A 16 24.10 -15.80 25.19
N PRO A 17 25.39 -16.08 24.94
CA PRO A 17 25.94 -16.20 23.58
C PRO A 17 25.32 -17.34 22.77
N ASP A 18 24.89 -18.41 23.45
CA ASP A 18 24.31 -19.61 22.83
C ASP A 18 22.79 -19.50 22.59
N GLN A 19 22.21 -18.31 22.75
CA GLN A 19 20.78 -18.12 22.54
C GLN A 19 20.38 -18.36 21.08
N VAL A 20 19.25 -19.04 20.88
CA VAL A 20 18.65 -19.22 19.55
C VAL A 20 17.49 -18.24 19.40
N HIS A 21 17.67 -17.26 18.52
CA HIS A 21 16.61 -16.31 18.18
C HIS A 21 15.72 -16.87 17.07
N ILE A 22 14.46 -17.14 17.40
CA ILE A 22 13.44 -17.62 16.44
C ILE A 22 12.49 -16.46 16.12
N TRP A 23 12.35 -16.16 14.82
CA TRP A 23 11.40 -15.16 14.35
C TRP A 23 9.97 -15.72 14.39
N CYS A 24 9.01 -14.91 14.84
CA CYS A 24 7.61 -15.30 14.75
C CYS A 24 7.13 -15.28 13.28
N TYR A 25 6.14 -16.11 12.95
CA TYR A 25 5.58 -16.19 11.60
C TYR A 25 5.00 -14.85 11.11
N ALA A 26 4.42 -14.04 12.01
CA ALA A 26 3.99 -12.69 11.67
C ALA A 26 5.15 -11.80 11.18
N HIS A 27 6.32 -11.93 11.82
CA HIS A 27 7.52 -11.21 11.44
C HIS A 27 8.08 -11.71 10.11
N ILE A 28 8.17 -13.03 9.93
CA ILE A 28 8.64 -13.63 8.68
C ILE A 28 7.75 -13.19 7.51
N LEU A 29 6.42 -13.24 7.68
CA LEU A 29 5.48 -12.79 6.65
C LEU A 29 5.68 -11.31 6.30
N ASN A 30 5.86 -10.45 7.31
CA ASN A 30 6.13 -9.02 7.11
C ASN A 30 7.42 -8.78 6.33
N LEU A 31 8.50 -9.52 6.62
CA LEU A 31 9.76 -9.46 5.88
C LEU A 31 9.59 -9.91 4.43
N VAL A 32 8.99 -11.08 4.21
CA VAL A 32 8.78 -11.63 2.85
C VAL A 32 7.98 -10.66 1.99
N LEU A 33 6.91 -10.06 2.51
CA LEU A 33 6.11 -9.07 1.76
C LEU A 33 6.88 -7.77 1.50
N GLY A 34 7.63 -7.30 2.50
CA GLY A 34 8.52 -6.14 2.34
C GLY A 34 9.55 -6.36 1.23
N ASP A 35 10.24 -7.50 1.27
CA ASP A 35 11.28 -7.85 0.31
C ASP A 35 10.71 -8.11 -1.08
N THR A 36 9.59 -8.85 -1.18
CA THR A 36 8.93 -9.13 -2.47
C THR A 36 8.51 -7.84 -3.16
N THR A 37 7.96 -6.88 -2.40
CA THR A 37 7.55 -5.59 -2.96
C THR A 37 8.73 -4.69 -3.36
N GLY A 38 9.95 -4.98 -2.90
CA GLY A 38 11.18 -4.26 -3.24
C GLY A 38 12.02 -4.92 -4.34
N VAL A 39 12.03 -6.26 -4.42
CA VAL A 39 12.81 -7.01 -5.42
C VAL A 39 12.15 -6.97 -6.80
N VAL A 40 10.81 -7.01 -6.85
CA VAL A 40 10.09 -6.94 -8.12
C VAL A 40 10.07 -5.50 -8.63
N VAL A 41 10.77 -5.23 -9.73
CA VAL A 41 10.91 -3.87 -10.29
C VAL A 41 9.54 -3.23 -10.57
N ALA A 42 8.60 -3.97 -11.17
CA ALA A 42 7.25 -3.46 -11.44
C ALA A 42 6.51 -3.02 -10.15
N SER A 43 6.67 -3.79 -9.06
CA SER A 43 6.14 -3.44 -7.74
C SER A 43 6.80 -2.19 -7.18
N ALA A 44 8.13 -2.13 -7.24
CA ALA A 44 8.88 -0.97 -6.77
C ALA A 44 8.44 0.29 -7.52
N LEU A 45 8.34 0.23 -8.85
CA LEU A 45 7.86 1.32 -9.70
C LEU A 45 6.44 1.76 -9.32
N LEU A 46 5.51 0.82 -9.12
CA LEU A 46 4.15 1.13 -8.69
C LEU A 46 4.14 1.89 -7.35
N PHE A 47 4.79 1.35 -6.32
CA PHE A 47 4.76 1.97 -4.99
C PHE A 47 5.53 3.29 -4.93
N SER A 48 6.65 3.41 -5.66
CA SER A 48 7.34 4.69 -5.83
C SER A 48 6.44 5.70 -6.53
N LEU A 49 5.75 5.33 -7.60
CA LEU A 49 4.82 6.22 -8.31
C LEU A 49 3.70 6.72 -7.38
N LEU A 50 3.04 5.83 -6.63
CA LEU A 50 1.97 6.22 -5.71
C LEU A 50 2.49 7.15 -4.60
N ASN A 51 3.69 6.89 -4.09
CA ASN A 51 4.33 7.77 -3.12
C ASN A 51 4.67 9.14 -3.71
N ASP A 52 5.29 9.17 -4.88
CA ASP A 52 5.75 10.38 -5.55
C ASP A 52 4.60 11.29 -5.95
N VAL A 53 3.46 10.71 -6.36
CA VAL A 53 2.23 11.47 -6.63
C VAL A 53 1.64 12.04 -5.33
N ALA A 54 1.59 11.24 -4.26
CA ALA A 54 1.09 11.70 -2.96
C ALA A 54 1.95 12.85 -2.40
N VAL A 55 3.28 12.74 -2.49
CA VAL A 55 4.22 13.80 -2.09
C VAL A 55 4.05 15.02 -2.99
N PHE A 56 3.99 14.82 -4.31
CA PHE A 56 3.81 15.90 -5.26
C PHE A 56 2.56 16.73 -4.99
N ILE A 57 1.41 16.11 -4.74
CA ILE A 57 0.18 16.86 -4.41
C ILE A 57 0.34 17.63 -3.10
N ARG A 58 0.93 17.00 -2.06
CA ARG A 58 1.07 17.58 -0.72
C ARG A 58 2.11 18.69 -0.59
N GLU A 59 3.11 18.72 -1.47
CA GLU A 59 4.19 19.74 -1.45
C GLU A 59 3.69 21.16 -1.78
N SER A 60 2.46 21.33 -2.27
CA SER A 60 1.91 22.65 -2.59
C SER A 60 0.49 22.78 -2.09
N TYR A 61 0.23 23.84 -1.30
CA TYR A 61 -1.11 24.20 -0.86
C TYR A 61 -2.10 24.34 -2.03
N LYS A 62 -1.65 24.90 -3.16
CA LYS A 62 -2.51 25.07 -4.34
C LYS A 62 -2.92 23.72 -4.94
N ARG A 63 -1.99 22.78 -5.07
CA ARG A 63 -2.28 21.42 -5.57
C ARG A 63 -3.11 20.60 -4.57
N MET A 64 -2.86 20.80 -3.27
CA MET A 64 -3.65 20.17 -2.21
C MET A 64 -5.09 20.68 -2.20
N ASN A 65 -5.31 21.98 -2.41
CA ASN A 65 -6.67 22.52 -2.55
C ASN A 65 -7.39 21.94 -3.77
N MET A 66 -6.72 21.83 -4.92
CA MET A 66 -7.29 21.16 -6.10
C MET A 66 -7.68 19.71 -5.81
N TRP A 67 -6.85 18.99 -5.07
CA TRP A 67 -7.18 17.63 -4.61
C TRP A 67 -8.41 17.63 -3.70
N GLU A 68 -8.47 18.52 -2.71
CA GLU A 68 -9.58 18.62 -1.78
C GLU A 68 -10.90 18.95 -2.51
N GLU A 69 -10.88 19.86 -3.50
CA GLU A 69 -12.02 20.18 -4.39
C GLU A 69 -12.50 18.98 -5.22
N VAL A 70 -11.57 18.18 -5.77
CA VAL A 70 -11.94 17.00 -6.57
C VAL A 70 -12.46 15.87 -5.69
N SER A 71 -11.96 15.76 -4.46
CA SER A 71 -12.29 14.68 -3.52
C SER A 71 -13.48 14.99 -2.59
N GLU A 72 -14.23 16.08 -2.86
CA GLU A 72 -15.22 16.74 -1.99
C GLU A 72 -16.23 15.82 -1.28
N ASP A 73 -16.47 14.61 -1.78
CA ASP A 73 -17.49 13.68 -1.27
C ASP A 73 -17.03 12.70 -0.17
N THR A 74 -15.79 12.80 0.35
CA THR A 74 -15.36 11.87 1.42
C THR A 74 -14.40 12.47 2.47
N PRO A 75 -14.85 12.68 3.72
CA PRO A 75 -14.10 13.39 4.77
C PRO A 75 -12.80 12.71 5.28
N HIS A 76 -12.38 11.57 4.69
CA HIS A 76 -11.25 10.75 5.19
C HIS A 76 -10.18 10.39 4.13
N ARG A 77 -10.17 11.03 2.97
CA ARG A 77 -9.38 10.59 1.81
C ARG A 77 -8.08 11.37 1.53
N ARG A 78 -7.32 11.73 2.56
CA ARG A 78 -5.97 12.28 2.34
C ARG A 78 -5.02 11.21 1.80
N LEU A 79 -4.41 11.48 0.65
CA LEU A 79 -3.29 10.68 0.14
C LEU A 79 -2.19 10.64 1.20
N SER A 80 -1.88 9.42 1.64
CA SER A 80 -0.88 9.19 2.67
C SER A 80 0.40 8.76 1.95
N PRO A 81 1.52 9.50 2.10
CA PRO A 81 2.82 9.06 1.62
C PRO A 81 3.11 7.68 2.15
N ILE A 82 3.70 6.85 1.30
CA ILE A 82 4.06 5.50 1.68
C ILE A 82 5.32 5.62 2.52
N VAL A 83 5.18 5.38 3.82
CA VAL A 83 6.36 5.21 4.68
C VAL A 83 6.97 3.85 4.36
N GLU A 84 8.14 3.84 3.75
CA GLU A 84 8.82 2.66 3.18
C GLU A 84 8.95 1.46 4.12
N THR A 85 9.00 1.70 5.44
CA THR A 85 9.37 0.67 6.43
C THR A 85 8.26 -0.29 6.84
N ARG A 86 7.03 -0.14 6.34
CA ARG A 86 5.94 -1.06 6.71
C ARG A 86 5.02 -1.36 5.52
N TRP A 87 4.96 -2.63 5.11
CA TRP A 87 4.15 -3.08 3.97
C TRP A 87 2.64 -2.79 4.14
N TRP A 88 2.10 -2.66 5.36
CA TRP A 88 0.71 -2.25 5.56
C TRP A 88 0.42 -0.84 5.01
N ALA A 89 1.42 0.04 4.95
CA ALA A 89 1.25 1.35 4.33
C ALA A 89 1.11 1.24 2.81
N LYS A 90 1.78 0.26 2.19
CA LYS A 90 1.65 -0.08 0.77
C LYS A 90 0.24 -0.61 0.47
N ASP A 91 -0.27 -1.51 1.31
CA ASP A 91 -1.65 -2.01 1.26
C ASP A 91 -2.69 -0.89 1.37
N GLN A 92 -2.53 0.01 2.36
CA GLN A 92 -3.46 1.14 2.51
C GLN A 92 -3.40 2.13 1.35
N ALA A 93 -2.21 2.42 0.82
CA ALA A 93 -2.09 3.32 -0.32
C ALA A 93 -2.73 2.70 -1.57
N LEU A 94 -2.48 1.41 -1.81
CA LEU A 94 -3.01 0.70 -2.97
C LEU A 94 -4.52 0.56 -2.90
N SER A 95 -5.07 0.10 -1.77
CA SER A 95 -6.53 -0.05 -1.57
C SER A 95 -7.27 1.28 -1.61
N LYS A 96 -6.70 2.37 -1.10
CA LYS A 96 -7.30 3.72 -1.23
C LYS A 96 -7.37 4.17 -2.68
N ILE A 97 -6.30 3.96 -3.44
CA ILE A 97 -6.21 4.45 -4.82
C ILE A 97 -7.01 3.56 -5.76
N PHE A 98 -6.88 2.24 -5.69
CA PHE A 98 -7.48 1.30 -6.65
C PHE A 98 -8.71 0.55 -6.14
N GLY A 99 -9.04 0.64 -4.85
CA GLY A 99 -10.19 -0.06 -4.27
C GLY A 99 -9.89 -1.52 -3.92
N CYS A 100 -10.91 -2.37 -4.10
CA CYS A 100 -10.84 -3.82 -3.93
C CYS A 100 -10.55 -4.48 -5.30
N PHE A 101 -10.01 -5.71 -5.33
CA PHE A 101 -9.74 -6.40 -6.60
C PHE A 101 -11.03 -6.57 -7.42
N GLY A 102 -11.02 -6.13 -8.68
CA GLY A 102 -12.19 -6.18 -9.55
C GLY A 102 -13.37 -5.29 -9.11
N ASN A 103 -13.22 -4.52 -8.03
CA ASN A 103 -14.23 -3.61 -7.53
C ASN A 103 -13.62 -2.23 -7.19
N PRO A 104 -13.67 -1.27 -8.13
CA PRO A 104 -13.16 0.09 -7.92
C PRO A 104 -14.13 0.99 -7.13
N ASP A 105 -15.22 0.46 -6.56
CA ASP A 105 -16.16 1.24 -5.78
C ASP A 105 -15.43 2.00 -4.66
N ARG A 106 -15.64 3.32 -4.60
CA ARG A 106 -15.02 4.22 -3.62
C ARG A 106 -13.49 4.37 -3.73
N ALA A 107 -12.88 3.90 -4.82
CA ALA A 107 -11.46 4.11 -5.12
C ALA A 107 -11.18 5.56 -5.51
N LEU A 108 -9.98 6.04 -5.18
CA LEU A 108 -9.52 7.40 -5.50
C LEU A 108 -8.87 7.54 -6.88
N PHE A 109 -8.81 6.48 -7.68
CA PHE A 109 -8.08 6.48 -8.94
C PHE A 109 -8.56 7.58 -9.90
N ILE A 110 -9.88 7.75 -10.02
CA ILE A 110 -10.47 8.77 -10.87
C ILE A 110 -10.20 10.17 -10.33
N ASP A 111 -10.34 10.36 -9.02
CA ASP A 111 -10.04 11.64 -8.36
C ASP A 111 -8.56 12.03 -8.54
N LEU A 112 -7.66 11.04 -8.49
CA LEU A 112 -6.22 11.19 -8.68
C LEU A 112 -5.88 11.65 -10.10
N VAL A 113 -6.40 10.93 -11.10
CA VAL A 113 -6.19 11.27 -12.51
C VAL A 113 -6.79 12.65 -12.80
N SER A 114 -8.02 12.92 -12.34
CA SER A 114 -8.70 14.21 -12.54
C SER A 114 -7.92 15.37 -11.91
N THR A 115 -7.36 15.17 -10.71
CA THR A 115 -6.51 16.18 -10.06
C THR A 115 -5.24 16.45 -10.86
N LEU A 116 -4.57 15.41 -11.36
CA LEU A 116 -3.36 15.57 -12.16
C LEU A 116 -3.64 16.28 -13.50
N THR A 117 -4.75 15.94 -14.17
CA THR A 117 -5.20 16.63 -15.38
C THR A 117 -5.52 18.11 -15.11
N ARG A 118 -6.20 18.44 -14.00
CA ARG A 118 -6.42 19.85 -13.62
C ARG A 118 -5.10 20.61 -13.38
N ILE A 119 -4.09 19.96 -12.81
CA ILE A 119 -2.76 20.57 -12.61
C ILE A 119 -2.04 20.75 -13.95
N GLU A 120 -2.20 19.82 -14.88
CA GLU A 120 -1.64 19.88 -16.23
C GLU A 120 -2.25 21.03 -17.06
N ASP A 121 -3.56 21.25 -16.95
CA ASP A 121 -4.28 22.28 -17.72
C ASP A 121 -4.18 23.69 -17.12
N ASP A 122 -3.75 23.83 -15.86
CA ASP A 122 -3.63 25.15 -15.22
C ASP A 122 -2.39 25.92 -15.71
N ASP A 123 -2.61 26.87 -16.62
CA ASP A 123 -1.56 27.74 -17.18
C ASP A 123 -0.84 28.62 -16.14
N SER A 124 -1.43 28.83 -14.95
CA SER A 124 -0.75 29.56 -13.88
C SER A 124 0.27 28.70 -13.12
N MET A 125 0.31 27.38 -13.37
CA MET A 125 1.35 26.49 -12.85
C MET A 125 2.65 26.60 -13.66
N LYS A 126 3.79 26.41 -12.99
CA LYS A 126 5.10 26.41 -13.67
C LYS A 126 5.15 25.28 -14.72
N PRO A 127 5.76 25.49 -15.91
CA PRO A 127 5.79 24.48 -16.97
C PRO A 127 6.30 23.10 -16.53
N HIS A 128 7.33 23.04 -15.67
CA HIS A 128 7.86 21.77 -15.17
C HIS A 128 6.89 21.03 -14.24
N VAL A 129 6.01 21.74 -13.52
CA VAL A 129 4.99 21.15 -12.64
C VAL A 129 3.91 20.49 -13.50
N ARG A 130 3.48 21.18 -14.56
CA ARG A 130 2.51 20.67 -15.54
C ARG A 130 3.04 19.42 -16.25
N ALA A 131 4.28 19.49 -16.77
CA ALA A 131 4.93 18.35 -17.41
C ALA A 131 5.08 17.14 -16.46
N LYS A 132 5.38 17.40 -15.17
CA LYS A 132 5.47 16.35 -14.14
C LYS A 132 4.09 15.72 -13.85
N ALA A 133 3.03 16.52 -13.79
CA ALA A 133 1.66 16.02 -13.64
C ALA A 133 1.25 15.13 -14.82
N MET A 134 1.49 15.59 -16.06
CA MET A 134 1.27 14.81 -17.28
C MET A 134 2.01 13.47 -17.25
N GLY A 135 3.31 13.48 -16.90
CA GLY A 135 4.12 12.26 -16.80
C GLY A 135 3.62 11.27 -15.74
N TYR A 136 3.07 11.77 -14.62
CA TYR A 136 2.42 10.92 -13.63
C TYR A 136 1.10 10.34 -14.14
N THR A 137 0.27 11.14 -14.82
CA THR A 137 -0.98 10.67 -15.44
C THR A 137 -0.69 9.55 -16.43
N GLU A 138 0.26 9.74 -17.34
CA GLU A 138 0.67 8.70 -18.30
C GLU A 138 1.16 7.45 -17.59
N SER A 139 2.00 7.59 -16.56
CA SER A 139 2.55 6.46 -15.81
C SER A 139 1.48 5.68 -15.04
N LEU A 140 0.47 6.35 -14.48
CA LEU A 140 -0.66 5.73 -13.78
C LEU A 140 -1.56 4.97 -14.76
N LEU A 141 -1.76 5.50 -15.96
CA LEU A 141 -2.62 4.90 -17.00
C LEU A 141 -1.93 3.79 -17.81
N ARG A 142 -0.62 3.56 -17.63
CA ARG A 142 0.07 2.44 -18.26
C ARG A 142 -0.56 1.12 -17.83
N PHE A 143 -0.79 0.25 -18.81
CA PHE A 143 -1.32 -1.10 -18.59
C PHE A 143 -0.50 -1.88 -17.55
N GLU A 144 0.83 -1.81 -17.63
CA GLU A 144 1.73 -2.48 -16.67
C GLU A 144 1.48 -2.02 -15.22
N THR A 145 1.27 -0.72 -15.01
CA THR A 145 0.99 -0.14 -13.68
C THR A 145 -0.34 -0.65 -13.15
N ILE A 146 -1.39 -0.61 -13.97
CA ILE A 146 -2.73 -1.06 -13.59
C ILE A 146 -2.73 -2.57 -13.30
N LEU A 147 -2.12 -3.37 -14.18
CA LEU A 147 -2.01 -4.82 -14.01
C LEU A 147 -1.26 -5.17 -12.72
N THR A 148 -0.13 -4.49 -12.48
CA THR A 148 0.67 -4.68 -11.26
C THR A 148 -0.17 -4.33 -10.03
N ALA A 149 -0.90 -3.22 -10.05
CA ALA A 149 -1.78 -2.83 -8.96
C ALA A 149 -2.83 -3.90 -8.65
N GLN A 150 -3.51 -4.43 -9.68
CA GLN A 150 -4.52 -5.48 -9.50
C GLN A 150 -3.93 -6.79 -8.94
N ILE A 151 -2.75 -7.18 -9.39
CA ILE A 151 -2.04 -8.36 -8.85
C ILE A 151 -1.71 -8.16 -7.36
N PHE A 152 -1.20 -6.99 -7.00
CA PHE A 152 -0.88 -6.70 -5.60
C PHE A 152 -2.12 -6.56 -4.72
N LEU A 153 -3.26 -6.09 -5.24
CA LEU A 153 -4.52 -6.12 -4.51
C LEU A 153 -4.90 -7.55 -4.10
N ILE A 154 -4.82 -8.52 -5.03
CA ILE A 154 -5.10 -9.93 -4.72
C ILE A 154 -4.16 -10.47 -3.64
N ILE A 155 -2.85 -10.20 -3.78
CA ILE A 155 -1.84 -10.69 -2.84
C ILE A 155 -2.10 -10.10 -1.44
N LEU A 156 -2.39 -8.81 -1.37
CA LEU A 156 -2.57 -8.09 -0.12
C LEU A 156 -3.90 -8.42 0.56
N GLU A 157 -4.96 -8.66 -0.21
CA GLU A 157 -6.26 -9.11 0.29
C GLU A 157 -6.17 -10.45 1.04
N ILE A 158 -5.31 -11.37 0.58
CA ILE A 158 -5.08 -12.65 1.26
C ILE A 158 -4.12 -12.47 2.46
N THR A 159 -3.06 -11.69 2.27
CA THR A 159 -1.96 -11.63 3.24
C THR A 159 -2.24 -10.70 4.42
N LEU A 160 -3.11 -9.69 4.26
CA LEU A 160 -3.47 -8.75 5.32
C LEU A 160 -4.29 -9.37 6.45
N PRO A 161 -5.39 -10.10 6.21
CA PRO A 161 -6.14 -10.78 7.27
C PRO A 161 -5.28 -11.82 7.99
N LEU A 162 -4.41 -12.52 7.26
CA LEU A 162 -3.47 -13.46 7.84
C LEU A 162 -2.47 -12.74 8.75
N SER A 163 -1.84 -11.66 8.29
CA SER A 163 -0.88 -10.93 9.10
C SER A 163 -1.50 -10.38 10.39
N LYS A 164 -2.73 -9.86 10.32
CA LYS A 164 -3.48 -9.42 11.51
C LYS A 164 -3.77 -10.59 12.44
N TYR A 165 -4.19 -11.74 11.91
CA TYR A 165 -4.46 -12.93 12.71
C TYR A 165 -3.21 -13.46 13.42
N LEU A 166 -2.07 -13.51 12.71
CA LEU A 166 -0.80 -13.95 13.28
C LEU A 166 -0.29 -13.06 14.43
N GLN A 167 -0.83 -11.84 14.54
CA GLN A 167 -0.51 -10.88 15.61
C GLN A 167 -1.50 -10.95 16.79
N THR A 168 -2.53 -11.81 16.73
CA THR A 168 -3.51 -11.96 17.82
C THR A 168 -2.99 -12.82 18.97
N ILE A 169 -3.47 -12.52 20.18
CA ILE A 169 -3.21 -13.32 21.38
C ILE A 169 -4.02 -14.62 21.28
N GLY A 170 -3.38 -15.78 21.45
CA GLY A 170 -4.04 -17.09 21.33
C GLY A 170 -4.20 -17.61 19.91
N MET A 171 -3.36 -17.15 18.98
CA MET A 171 -3.31 -17.62 17.59
C MET A 171 -3.16 -19.16 17.50
N ASP A 172 -4.00 -19.79 16.66
CA ASP A 172 -3.90 -21.19 16.28
C ASP A 172 -3.32 -21.31 14.85
N LEU A 173 -2.22 -22.06 14.72
CA LEU A 173 -1.52 -22.24 13.45
C LEU A 173 -2.38 -23.00 12.43
N LEU A 174 -3.24 -23.93 12.86
CA LEU A 174 -4.10 -24.70 11.97
C LEU A 174 -5.19 -23.80 11.38
N THR A 175 -5.79 -22.94 12.19
CA THR A 175 -6.73 -21.92 11.74
C THR A 175 -6.09 -20.93 10.75
N ALA A 176 -4.84 -20.52 11.00
CA ALA A 176 -4.09 -19.67 10.05
C ALA A 176 -3.89 -20.37 8.69
N HIS A 177 -3.54 -21.67 8.71
CA HIS A 177 -3.36 -22.48 7.51
C HIS A 177 -4.66 -22.66 6.73
N CYS A 178 -5.78 -22.94 7.41
CA CYS A 178 -7.10 -23.06 6.78
C CYS A 178 -7.52 -21.75 6.09
N ARG A 179 -7.23 -20.59 6.68
CA ARG A 179 -7.53 -19.28 6.04
C ARG A 179 -6.74 -19.06 4.75
N LEU A 180 -5.47 -19.47 4.71
CA LEU A 180 -4.67 -19.46 3.49
C LEU A 180 -5.24 -20.39 2.41
N GLN A 181 -5.69 -21.58 2.80
CA GLN A 181 -6.31 -22.52 1.86
C GLN A 181 -7.67 -22.02 1.35
N GLY A 182 -8.48 -21.40 2.20
CA GLY A 182 -9.74 -20.77 1.80
C GLY A 182 -9.55 -19.58 0.85
N GLY A 183 -8.51 -18.77 1.06
CA GLY A 183 -8.15 -17.66 0.16
C GLY A 183 -7.75 -18.09 -1.25
N LYS A 184 -7.20 -19.31 -1.42
CA LYS A 184 -6.98 -19.90 -2.76
C LYS A 184 -8.28 -20.11 -3.53
N GLY A 185 -9.43 -20.18 -2.83
CA GLY A 185 -10.76 -20.24 -3.42
C GLY A 185 -11.25 -18.91 -3.99
N ILE A 186 -10.79 -17.77 -3.46
CA ILE A 186 -11.20 -16.41 -3.92
C ILE A 186 -10.65 -16.09 -5.32
N VAL A 187 -9.56 -16.76 -5.72
CA VAL A 187 -9.06 -16.71 -7.11
C VAL A 187 -10.04 -17.38 -8.09
N LYS A 188 -11.03 -18.14 -7.60
CA LYS A 188 -12.24 -18.47 -8.36
C LYS A 188 -13.29 -17.41 -8.05
N VAL A 189 -13.51 -16.54 -9.03
CA VAL A 189 -14.58 -15.54 -9.18
C VAL A 189 -15.76 -15.79 -8.23
N ASP A 190 -15.74 -15.19 -7.05
CA ASP A 190 -16.93 -14.92 -6.24
C ASP A 190 -16.63 -13.70 -5.38
N ASN A 191 -17.30 -12.60 -5.73
CA ASN A 191 -17.12 -11.24 -5.26
C ASN A 191 -17.71 -11.07 -3.84
N PRO A 192 -16.90 -10.94 -2.75
CA PRO A 192 -17.43 -10.57 -1.45
C PRO A 192 -17.35 -9.05 -1.28
N ALA A 193 -18.42 -8.47 -0.77
CA ALA A 193 -18.49 -7.05 -0.47
C ALA A 193 -17.31 -6.58 0.42
N CYS A 194 -16.66 -5.50 -0.03
CA CYS A 194 -15.50 -4.87 0.60
C CYS A 194 -15.85 -4.47 2.06
N PRO A 195 -15.08 -4.88 3.08
CA PRO A 195 -15.37 -4.53 4.48
C PRO A 195 -15.16 -3.04 4.74
N PRO A 196 -15.96 -2.42 5.63
CA PRO A 196 -15.77 -1.02 6.00
C PRO A 196 -14.45 -0.87 6.77
N TYR A 197 -13.58 0.01 6.26
CA TYR A 197 -12.43 0.54 7.01
C TYR A 197 -12.89 1.65 7.96
#